data_AF-A0A932ZYW8-F1
#
_entry.id   AF-A0A932ZYW8-F1
#
_cell.length_a   1.000
_cell.length_b   1.000
_cell.length_c   1.000
_cell.angle_alpha   90.00
_cell.angle_beta   90.00
_cell.angle_gamma   90.00
#
_symmetry.space_group_name_H-M   'P 1'
#
loop_
_entity.id
_entity.type
_entity.pdbx_description
1 polymer ?
#
loop_
_entity_poly.entity_id
_entity_poly.type
_entity_poly.pdbx_seq_one_letter_code
_entity_poly.pdbx_strand_id
1 'polypeptide(L)' 'MEKLRGDRQGQHSIRINDRWRICFVWRGRDAYDVEITDYHD' A
#
# COMPACT_ATOMS: atom_id res chain seq x y z
N MET A 1 0.84 -19.48 -10.51
CA MET A 1 0.09 -18.94 -9.35
C MET A 1 1.09 -18.69 -8.24
N GLU A 2 1.60 -17.48 -8.14
CA GLU A 2 2.54 -17.11 -7.08
C GLU A 2 1.76 -16.44 -5.96
N LYS A 3 1.56 -17.20 -4.88
CA LYS A 3 1.10 -16.65 -3.60
C LYS A 3 2.27 -15.85 -3.01
N LEU A 4 2.19 -14.52 -3.01
CA LEU A 4 2.98 -13.70 -2.10
C LEU A 4 2.45 -13.94 -0.69
N ARG A 5 2.91 -15.04 -0.09
CA ARG A 5 2.73 -15.37 1.31
C ARG A 5 3.60 -14.44 2.15
N GLY A 6 2.96 -13.67 3.02
CA GLY A 6 3.53 -13.29 4.31
C GLY A 6 4.37 -12.03 4.34
N ASP A 7 3.71 -10.86 4.41
CA ASP A 7 4.04 -9.78 5.38
C ASP A 7 3.04 -8.61 5.33
N ARG A 8 2.22 -8.52 4.27
CA ARG A 8 1.31 -7.37 4.04
C ARG A 8 -0.17 -7.65 4.32
N GLN A 9 -0.51 -8.58 5.22
CA GLN A 9 -1.91 -8.73 5.65
C GLN A 9 -2.34 -7.47 6.43
N GLY A 10 -3.11 -6.59 5.79
CA GLY A 10 -3.57 -5.31 6.35
C GLY A 10 -2.90 -4.06 5.78
N GLN A 11 -2.03 -4.18 4.76
CA GLN A 11 -1.66 -3.02 3.95
C GLN A 11 -2.75 -2.69 2.94
N HIS A 12 -3.06 -1.42 2.86
CA HIS A 12 -4.00 -0.82 1.94
C HIS A 12 -3.25 0.12 1.01
N SER A 13 -3.75 0.27 -0.21
CA SER A 13 -3.20 1.24 -1.15
C SER A 13 -4.30 2.10 -1.77
N ILE A 14 -4.07 3.40 -1.86
CA ILE A 14 -4.93 4.35 -2.58
C ILE A 14 -4.18 4.82 -3.82
N ARG A 15 -4.84 4.75 -4.98
CA ARG A 15 -4.31 5.28 -6.23
C ARG A 15 -4.60 6.77 -6.30
N ILE A 16 -3.56 7.59 -6.45
CA ILE A 16 -3.72 9.05 -6.61
C ILE A 16 -3.99 9.37 -8.09
N ASN A 17 -3.21 8.78 -8.99
CA ASN A 17 -3.36 8.92 -10.44
C ASN A 17 -2.68 7.73 -11.15
N ASP A 18 -2.48 7.81 -12.47
CA ASP A 18 -1.87 6.72 -13.22
C ASP A 18 -0.45 6.37 -12.79
N ARG A 19 0.24 7.30 -12.11
CA ARG A 19 1.65 7.22 -11.76
C ARG A 19 1.90 6.97 -10.27
N TRP A 20 1.05 7.47 -9.38
CA TRP A 20 1.31 7.50 -7.94
C TRP A 20 0.34 6.63 -7.13
N ARG A 21 0.87 5.92 -6.14
CA ARG A 21 0.11 5.17 -5.13
C ARG A 21 0.58 5.52 -3.73
N ILE A 22 -0.36 5.60 -2.80
CA ILE A 22 -0.09 5.68 -1.36
C ILE A 22 -0.29 4.28 -0.79
N CYS A 23 0.72 3.73 -0.14
CA CYS A 23 0.65 2.49 0.61
C CYS A 23 0.63 2.81 2.11
N PHE A 24 -0.22 2.14 2.89
CA PHE A 24 -0.33 2.38 4.33
C PHE A 24 -0.95 1.17 5.04
N VAL A 25 -0.85 1.13 6.37
CA VAL A 25 -1.47 0.11 7.23
C VAL A 25 -2.56 0.75 8.07
N TRP A 26 -3.75 0.15 8.10
CA TRP A 26 -4.77 0.54 9.08
C TRP A 26 -4.45 -0.06 10.45
N ARG A 27 -4.32 0.77 11.47
CA ARG A 27 -4.33 0.31 12.88
C ARG A 27 -5.43 1.06 13.62
N GLY A 28 -6.55 0.39 13.87
CA GLY A 28 -7.72 1.02 14.46
C GLY A 28 -8.38 2.00 13.49
N ARG A 29 -8.32 3.30 13.81
CA ARG A 29 -8.90 4.38 12.98
C ARG A 29 -7.85 5.21 12.25
N ASP A 30 -6.57 4.91 12.47
CA ASP A 30 -5.45 5.72 12.01
C ASP A 30 -4.61 4.93 10.98
N ALA A 31 -4.04 5.68 10.04
CA ALA A 31 -3.15 5.15 9.01
C ALA A 31 -1.70 5.27 9.48
N TYR A 32 -0.98 4.16 9.45
CA TYR A 32 0.43 4.06 9.82
C TYR A 32 1.27 3.61 8.63
N ASP A 33 2.58 3.83 8.72
CA ASP A 33 3.55 3.37 7.72
C ASP A 33 3.17 3.86 6.30
N VAL A 34 2.77 5.14 6.22
CA VAL A 34 2.28 5.78 4.98
C VAL A 34 3.46 6.13 4.08
N GLU A 35 3.48 5.53 2.89
CA GLU A 35 4.51 5.74 1.86
C GLU A 35 3.87 6.11 0.53
N ILE A 36 4.49 7.02 -0.22
CA ILE A 36 4.11 7.33 -1.60
C ILE A 36 5.10 6.63 -2.53
N THR A 37 4.59 5.73 -3.37
CA THR A 37 5.38 4.98 -4.35
C THR A 37 4.99 5.40 -5.76
N ASP A 38 5.99 5.68 -6.59
CA ASP A 38 5.83 5.86 -8.04
C ASP A 38 5.81 4.47 -8.71
N TYR A 39 4.81 4.23 -9.57
CA TYR A 39 4.62 2.95 -10.27
C TYR A 39 5.08 2.99 -11.74
N HIS A 40 5.64 4.11 -12.21
CA HIS A 40 6.30 4.22 -13.50
C HIS A 40 7.81 4.15 -13.29
N ASP A 41 8.32 2.91 -13.19
CA ASP A 41 9.68 2.59 -13.59
C ASP A 41 9.74 2.50 -15.13
#